data_AF-A0A812JP06-F1
#
_entry.id   AF-A0A812JP06-F1
#
_cell.length_a   1.000
_cell.length_b   1.000
_cell.length_c   1.000
_cell.angle_alpha   90.00
_cell.angle_beta   90.00
_cell.angle_gamma   90.00
#
_symmetry.space_group_name_H-M   'P 1'
#
loop_
_entity.id
_entity.type
_entity.pdbx_description
1 polymer ?
#
loop_
_entity_poly.entity_id
_entity_poly.type
_entity_poly.pdbx_seq_one_letter_code
_entity_poly.pdbx_strand_id
1 'polypeptide(L)'
;AQGDGDNRLFVTKIAPFITKEDVAQHFAQFGVTTDVYLPAVPGRPGHKGIAFVSFQDPTAVQLAMGNEPHIINGNEVVVDRAAPRAAKGEAKGEAHLHQPSPPSHSQAQQANNGDRLFVTKVPPTLNRDHLEKYFSQFGELTDCYMP
;
A
#
# COMPACT_ATOMS: atom_id res chain seq x y z
N ALA A 1 22.23 -3.40 -5.95
CA ALA A 1 20.86 -3.06 -5.52
C ALA A 1 19.89 -3.84 -6.40
N GLN A 2 19.60 -5.09 -6.02
CA GLN A 2 18.61 -5.90 -6.74
C GLN A 2 17.22 -5.47 -6.27
N GLY A 3 16.39 -5.08 -7.24
CA GLY A 3 15.09 -4.51 -6.99
C GLY A 3 14.14 -5.57 -6.42
N ASP A 4 13.38 -5.13 -5.42
CA ASP A 4 12.18 -5.79 -4.85
C ASP A 4 11.08 -6.14 -5.89
N GLY A 5 11.34 -5.91 -7.18
CA GLY A 5 10.48 -6.28 -8.30
C GLY A 5 10.75 -7.67 -8.90
N ASP A 6 11.90 -8.28 -8.65
CA ASP A 6 12.28 -9.54 -9.33
C ASP A 6 11.46 -10.75 -8.82
N ASN A 7 10.91 -10.64 -7.61
CA ASN A 7 10.17 -11.71 -6.95
C ASN A 7 8.65 -11.52 -7.03
N ARG A 8 8.17 -10.57 -7.85
CA ARG A 8 6.75 -10.23 -7.91
C ARG A 8 6.15 -10.54 -9.28
N LEU A 9 5.04 -11.25 -9.26
CA LEU A 9 4.25 -11.64 -10.42
C LEU A 9 3.01 -10.74 -10.51
N PHE A 10 2.74 -10.25 -11.71
CA PHE A 10 1.53 -9.52 -12.03
C PHE A 10 0.54 -10.46 -12.72
N VAL A 11 -0.68 -10.54 -12.21
CA VAL A 11 -1.72 -11.43 -12.72
C VAL A 11 -2.90 -10.60 -13.19
N THR A 12 -3.41 -10.87 -14.38
CA THR A 12 -4.52 -10.15 -15.02
C THR A 12 -5.60 -11.10 -15.52
N LYS A 13 -6.73 -10.53 -15.96
CA LYS A 13 -7.95 -11.27 -16.35
C LYS A 13 -8.55 -12.12 -15.23
N ILE A 14 -8.34 -11.71 -13.99
CA ILE A 14 -8.91 -12.42 -12.84
C ILE A 14 -10.40 -12.13 -12.78
N ALA A 15 -11.22 -13.18 -12.78
CA ALA A 15 -12.67 -13.03 -12.65
C ALA A 15 -13.07 -12.51 -11.25
N PRO A 16 -14.18 -11.76 -11.13
CA PRO A 16 -14.55 -11.05 -9.90
C PRO A 16 -14.89 -11.97 -8.71
N PHE A 17 -15.15 -13.25 -8.95
CA PHE A 17 -15.42 -14.24 -7.91
C PHE A 17 -14.17 -14.95 -7.39
N ILE A 18 -13.02 -14.81 -8.07
CA ILE A 18 -11.75 -15.40 -7.63
C ILE A 18 -11.21 -14.56 -6.49
N THR A 19 -10.91 -15.22 -5.37
CA THR A 19 -10.45 -14.57 -4.15
C THR A 19 -8.93 -14.52 -4.06
N LYS A 20 -8.42 -13.77 -3.07
CA LYS A 20 -7.00 -13.78 -2.72
C LYS A 20 -6.52 -15.18 -2.39
N GLU A 21 -7.31 -15.96 -1.66
CA GLU A 21 -6.96 -17.33 -1.28
C GLU A 21 -6.84 -18.24 -2.51
N ASP A 22 -7.75 -18.14 -3.48
CA ASP A 22 -7.66 -18.92 -4.73
C ASP A 22 -6.37 -18.64 -5.50
N VAL A 23 -6.01 -17.35 -5.61
CA VAL A 23 -4.76 -16.92 -6.24
C VAL A 23 -3.56 -17.46 -5.45
N ALA A 24 -3.54 -17.29 -4.13
CA ALA A 24 -2.44 -17.77 -3.29
C ALA A 24 -2.27 -19.30 -3.38
N GLN A 25 -3.36 -20.06 -3.29
CA GLN A 25 -3.36 -21.52 -3.40
C GLN A 25 -2.85 -21.99 -4.76
N HIS A 26 -3.29 -21.35 -5.85
CA HIS A 26 -2.85 -21.71 -7.19
C HIS A 26 -1.35 -21.42 -7.40
N PHE A 27 -0.86 -20.25 -6.95
CA PHE A 27 0.53 -19.87 -7.16
C PHE A 27 1.51 -20.53 -6.17
N ALA A 28 1.02 -21.05 -5.03
CA ALA A 28 1.83 -21.78 -4.07
C ALA A 28 2.51 -23.04 -4.66
N GLN A 29 2.01 -23.58 -5.77
CA GLN A 29 2.62 -24.73 -6.46
C GLN A 29 3.97 -24.39 -7.14
N PHE A 30 4.21 -23.12 -7.47
CA PHE A 30 5.45 -22.66 -8.11
C PHE A 30 6.49 -22.20 -7.10
N GLY A 31 6.06 -21.84 -5.89
CA GLY A 31 6.94 -21.42 -4.81
C GLY A 31 6.17 -20.81 -3.64
N VAL A 32 6.90 -20.46 -2.58
CA VAL A 32 6.31 -19.88 -1.37
C VAL A 32 5.87 -18.44 -1.65
N THR A 33 4.56 -18.20 -1.63
CA THR A 33 3.97 -16.86 -1.74
C THR A 33 4.10 -16.12 -0.41
N THR A 34 4.76 -14.97 -0.40
CA THR A 34 4.96 -14.13 0.79
C THR A 34 3.85 -13.10 0.96
N ASP A 35 3.33 -12.55 -0.13
CA ASP A 35 2.22 -11.60 -0.13
C ASP A 35 1.36 -11.76 -1.36
N VAL A 36 0.05 -11.55 -1.21
CA VAL A 36 -0.89 -11.53 -2.34
C VAL A 36 -1.81 -10.32 -2.18
N TYR A 37 -1.77 -9.46 -3.18
CA TYR A 37 -2.50 -8.19 -3.21
C TYR A 37 -3.48 -8.17 -4.38
N LEU A 38 -4.79 -8.16 -4.07
CA LEU A 38 -5.88 -7.96 -5.03
C LEU A 38 -6.48 -6.56 -4.81
N PRO A 39 -6.21 -5.58 -5.70
CA PRO A 39 -6.81 -4.26 -5.59
C PRO A 39 -8.34 -4.34 -5.71
N ALA A 40 -9.05 -3.90 -4.66
CA ALA A 40 -10.50 -3.77 -4.66
C ALA A 40 -10.97 -2.65 -5.60
N VAL A 41 -12.21 -2.76 -6.09
CA VAL A 41 -12.87 -1.68 -6.82
C VAL A 41 -13.51 -0.71 -5.82
N PRO A 42 -13.23 0.60 -5.87
CA PRO A 42 -13.89 1.56 -4.99
C PRO A 42 -15.39 1.62 -5.29
N GLY A 43 -16.22 1.47 -4.25
CA GLY A 43 -17.67 1.58 -4.35
C GLY A 43 -18.41 0.36 -4.91
N ARG A 44 -17.71 -0.75 -5.22
CA ARG A 44 -18.32 -2.02 -5.67
C ARG A 44 -17.66 -3.21 -4.96
N PRO A 45 -18.42 -4.26 -4.58
CA PRO A 45 -17.82 -5.49 -4.10
C PRO A 45 -17.00 -6.16 -5.23
N GLY A 46 -15.80 -6.63 -4.90
CA GLY A 46 -14.88 -7.31 -5.82
C GLY A 46 -13.58 -6.55 -6.09
N HIS A 47 -12.76 -7.11 -6.99
CA HIS A 47 -11.44 -6.62 -7.37
C HIS A 47 -11.38 -6.15 -8.83
N LYS A 48 -10.32 -5.40 -9.15
CA LYS A 48 -10.09 -4.79 -10.47
C LYS A 48 -9.71 -5.79 -11.58
N GLY A 49 -9.87 -7.10 -11.34
CA GLY A 49 -9.44 -8.17 -12.25
C GLY A 49 -7.92 -8.31 -12.40
N ILE A 50 -7.17 -7.75 -11.45
CA ILE A 50 -5.72 -7.83 -11.36
C ILE A 50 -5.31 -8.29 -9.97
N ALA A 51 -4.17 -8.96 -9.88
CA ALA A 51 -3.51 -9.30 -8.62
C ALA A 51 -2.00 -9.14 -8.75
N PHE A 52 -1.35 -8.99 -7.60
CA PHE A 52 0.09 -9.05 -7.48
C PHE A 52 0.46 -10.12 -6.48
N VAL A 53 1.30 -11.05 -6.89
CA VAL A 53 1.77 -12.16 -6.05
C VAL A 53 3.26 -11.96 -5.81
N SER A 54 3.66 -11.78 -4.57
CA SER A 54 5.05 -11.73 -4.16
C SER A 54 5.48 -13.12 -3.71
N PHE A 55 6.62 -13.57 -4.21
CA PHE A 55 7.23 -14.84 -3.83
C PHE A 55 8.44 -14.62 -2.94
N GLN A 56 8.82 -15.66 -2.20
CA GLN A 56 10.07 -15.69 -1.47
C GLN A 56 11.27 -15.72 -2.43
N ASP A 57 11.16 -16.47 -3.53
CA ASP A 57 12.22 -16.67 -4.51
C ASP A 57 11.83 -16.18 -5.91
N PRO A 58 12.73 -15.50 -6.65
CA PRO A 58 12.46 -15.02 -8.00
C PRO A 58 12.32 -16.17 -9.02
N THR A 59 12.86 -17.36 -8.71
CA THR A 59 12.67 -18.56 -9.52
C THR A 59 11.20 -18.96 -9.63
N ALA A 60 10.39 -18.71 -8.60
CA ALA A 60 8.96 -19.01 -8.62
C ALA A 60 8.22 -18.17 -9.68
N VAL A 61 8.64 -16.91 -9.90
CA VAL A 61 8.11 -16.05 -10.96
C VAL A 61 8.41 -16.64 -12.34
N GLN A 62 9.64 -17.11 -12.56
CA GLN A 62 10.04 -17.73 -13.83
C GLN A 62 9.27 -19.03 -14.09
N LEU A 63 9.08 -19.86 -13.07
CA LEU A 63 8.29 -21.09 -13.16
C LEU A 63 6.82 -20.82 -13.44
N ALA A 64 6.23 -19.82 -12.80
CA ALA A 64 4.86 -19.41 -13.07
C ALA A 64 4.73 -18.94 -14.54
N MET A 65 5.60 -18.03 -15.01
CA MET A 65 5.54 -17.56 -16.40
C MET A 65 5.79 -18.66 -17.45
N GLY A 66 6.56 -19.71 -17.12
CA GLY A 66 6.79 -20.84 -18.03
C GLY A 66 5.65 -21.85 -18.10
N ASN A 67 4.71 -21.82 -17.15
CA ASN A 67 3.60 -22.79 -17.03
C ASN A 67 2.26 -22.19 -17.46
N GLU A 68 2.22 -21.49 -18.59
CA GLU A 68 0.97 -21.05 -19.21
C GLU A 68 0.31 -22.18 -20.02
N PRO A 69 -1.03 -22.25 -20.11
CA PRO A 69 -2.01 -21.31 -19.55
C PRO A 69 -2.31 -21.56 -18.06
N HIS A 70 -2.49 -20.48 -17.30
CA HIS A 70 -2.92 -20.55 -15.90
C HIS A 70 -4.45 -20.53 -15.82
N ILE A 71 -5.03 -21.54 -15.17
CA ILE A 71 -6.49 -21.66 -15.02
C ILE A 71 -6.82 -21.72 -13.53
N ILE A 72 -7.54 -20.72 -13.03
CA ILE A 72 -7.97 -20.60 -11.63
C ILE A 72 -9.50 -20.66 -11.59
N ASN A 73 -10.07 -21.66 -10.90
CA ASN A 73 -11.52 -21.89 -10.84
C ASN A 73 -12.20 -21.93 -12.23
N GLY A 74 -11.53 -22.52 -13.22
CA GLY A 74 -12.04 -22.64 -14.59
C GLY A 74 -11.88 -21.39 -15.45
N ASN A 75 -11.27 -20.32 -14.94
CA ASN A 75 -10.98 -19.12 -15.72
C ASN A 75 -9.49 -18.96 -16.01
N GLU A 76 -9.19 -18.68 -17.26
CA GLU A 76 -7.84 -18.37 -17.71
C GLU A 76 -7.39 -17.01 -17.18
N VAL A 77 -6.23 -16.99 -16.52
CA VAL A 77 -5.55 -15.79 -16.07
C VAL A 77 -4.25 -15.62 -16.82
N VAL A 78 -3.82 -14.38 -17.00
CA VAL A 78 -2.58 -14.05 -17.70
C VAL A 78 -1.57 -13.55 -16.68
N VAL A 79 -0.34 -14.06 -16.75
CA VAL A 79 0.73 -13.71 -15.81
C VAL A 79 1.85 -12.96 -16.52
N ASP A 80 2.40 -11.95 -15.88
CA ASP A 80 3.54 -11.16 -16.39
C ASP A 80 4.48 -10.78 -15.25
N ARG A 81 5.70 -10.30 -15.57
CA ARG A 81 6.60 -9.80 -14.54
C ARG A 81 6.02 -8.52 -13.97
N ALA A 82 5.88 -8.45 -12.65
CA ALA A 82 5.46 -7.19 -12.07
C ALA A 82 6.54 -6.14 -12.28
N ALA A 83 6.13 -4.93 -12.65
CA ALA A 83 7.03 -3.80 -12.60
C ALA A 83 7.57 -3.66 -11.17
N PRO A 84 8.88 -3.36 -11.00
CA PRO A 84 9.41 -3.08 -9.68
C PRO A 84 8.54 -2.00 -9.06
N ARG A 85 8.10 -2.26 -7.83
CA ARG A 85 7.41 -1.25 -7.04
C ARG A 85 8.48 -0.20 -6.80
N ALA A 86 8.54 0.83 -7.66
CA ALA A 86 9.27 2.05 -7.33
C ALA A 86 8.78 2.37 -5.93
N ALA A 87 9.69 2.31 -4.96
CA ALA A 87 9.36 2.49 -3.58
C ALA A 87 8.49 3.74 -3.53
N LYS A 88 7.18 3.56 -3.34
CA LYS A 88 6.31 4.65 -2.93
C LYS A 88 6.74 4.87 -1.50
N GLY A 89 7.89 5.53 -1.36
CA GLY A 89 8.12 6.44 -0.28
C GLY A 89 6.83 7.23 -0.16
N GLU A 90 6.33 7.22 1.05
CA GLU A 90 5.29 8.10 1.50
C GLU A 90 5.46 9.46 0.81
N ALA A 91 4.37 10.00 0.29
CA ALA A 91 4.38 11.35 -0.22
C ALA A 91 4.83 12.30 0.91
N LYS A 92 6.07 12.76 0.86
CA LYS A 92 6.38 14.17 1.10
C LYS A 92 6.98 14.71 -0.19
N GLY A 93 6.18 15.57 -0.80
CA GLY A 93 6.38 16.09 -2.14
C GLY A 93 7.60 16.99 -2.31
N GLU A 94 8.00 17.05 -3.58
CA GLU A 94 8.38 18.25 -4.36
C GLU A 94 9.58 19.06 -3.87
N ALA A 95 10.79 18.93 -4.44
CA ALA A 95 11.26 19.19 -5.81
C ALA A 95 11.92 20.57 -5.99
N HIS A 96 13.08 20.52 -6.65
CA HIS A 96 13.82 21.54 -7.40
C HIS A 96 14.91 22.41 -6.73
N LEU A 97 15.99 22.49 -7.51
CA LEU A 97 17.34 23.04 -7.29
C LEU A 97 17.38 24.56 -7.54
N HIS A 98 18.39 25.24 -6.96
CA HIS A 98 19.05 26.54 -7.28
C HIS A 98 19.04 27.64 -6.17
N GLN A 99 20.13 27.68 -5.36
CA GLN A 99 20.99 28.82 -4.88
C GLN A 99 20.39 30.19 -4.38
N PRO A 100 21.13 31.06 -3.63
CA PRO A 100 21.89 30.91 -2.36
C PRO A 100 21.65 32.05 -1.27
N SER A 101 21.82 31.71 0.02
CA SER A 101 22.29 32.55 1.20
C SER A 101 21.38 33.68 1.83
N PRO A 102 21.67 34.25 3.04
CA PRO A 102 20.96 34.05 4.35
C PRO A 102 20.61 35.42 5.05
N PRO A 103 20.54 35.64 6.41
CA PRO A 103 20.17 34.85 7.60
C PRO A 103 19.08 35.53 8.52
N SER A 104 18.79 34.91 9.67
CA SER A 104 18.49 35.55 10.99
C SER A 104 17.06 35.57 11.56
N HIS A 105 17.05 35.35 12.89
CA HIS A 105 15.98 35.42 13.91
C HIS A 105 15.21 34.10 14.16
N SER A 106 15.70 33.19 15.01
CA SER A 106 15.83 33.23 16.47
C SER A 106 14.51 33.04 17.23
N GLN A 107 14.35 31.81 17.74
CA GLN A 107 13.84 31.45 19.07
C GLN A 107 12.33 31.56 19.35
N ALA A 108 11.64 30.40 19.31
CA ALA A 108 10.69 29.98 20.36
C ALA A 108 10.36 28.47 20.27
N GLN A 109 10.71 27.77 21.35
CA GLN A 109 10.19 26.47 21.82
C GLN A 109 10.20 25.24 20.89
N GLN A 110 11.29 24.52 21.08
CA GLN A 110 11.46 23.09 20.94
C GLN A 110 10.44 22.33 21.82
N ALA A 111 9.29 21.99 21.24
CA ALA A 111 8.46 20.89 21.70
C ALA A 111 8.31 19.93 20.53
N ASN A 112 8.47 18.64 20.81
CA ASN A 112 8.56 17.53 19.88
C ASN A 112 7.34 17.46 18.93
N ASN A 113 7.35 18.25 17.85
CA ASN A 113 6.25 18.42 16.89
C ASN A 113 6.32 17.36 15.78
N GLY A 114 6.36 16.07 16.16
CA GLY A 114 6.28 14.94 15.24
C GLY A 114 4.85 14.42 15.02
N ASP A 115 3.97 14.57 16.03
CA ASP A 115 2.71 13.79 16.11
C ASP A 115 1.45 14.64 16.30
N ARG A 116 1.50 15.96 16.03
CA ARG A 116 0.30 16.81 16.14
C ARG A 116 -0.53 16.75 14.87
N LEU A 117 -1.72 16.16 14.95
CA LEU A 117 -2.69 16.11 13.87
C LEU A 117 -3.60 17.34 13.89
N PHE A 118 -3.70 18.04 12.76
CA PHE A 118 -4.62 19.17 12.59
C PHE A 118 -5.88 18.72 11.84
N VAL A 119 -7.02 18.67 12.53
CA VAL A 119 -8.30 18.26 11.95
C VAL A 119 -9.09 19.51 11.56
N THR A 120 -9.17 19.81 10.26
CA THR A 120 -9.77 21.05 9.72
C THR A 120 -11.22 20.92 9.25
N LYS A 121 -11.76 19.69 9.16
CA LYS A 121 -13.16 19.43 8.80
C LYS A 121 -13.91 18.70 9.91
N VAL A 122 -13.88 19.29 11.10
CA VAL A 122 -14.69 18.81 12.23
C VAL A 122 -16.11 19.36 12.05
N PRO A 123 -17.13 18.50 11.90
CA PRO A 123 -18.52 18.94 11.89
C PRO A 123 -18.88 19.61 13.24
N PRO A 124 -19.77 20.61 13.30
CA PRO A 124 -20.14 21.27 14.55
C PRO A 124 -20.87 20.34 15.54
N THR A 125 -21.29 19.16 15.11
CA THR A 125 -21.86 18.10 15.97
C THR A 125 -20.79 17.23 16.65
N LEU A 126 -19.51 17.40 16.29
CA LEU A 126 -18.42 16.56 16.72
C LEU A 126 -17.55 17.32 17.73
N ASN A 127 -17.67 16.92 18.99
CA ASN A 127 -17.03 17.58 20.12
C ASN A 127 -15.68 16.94 20.45
N ARG A 128 -14.88 17.63 21.28
CA ARG A 128 -13.59 17.18 21.80
C ARG A 128 -13.62 15.73 22.33
N ASP A 129 -14.61 15.38 23.15
CA ASP A 129 -14.75 14.02 23.72
C ASP A 129 -14.80 12.91 22.66
N HIS A 130 -15.53 13.15 21.56
CA HIS A 130 -15.62 12.21 20.45
C HIS A 130 -14.30 12.10 19.68
N LEU A 131 -13.58 13.22 19.51
CA LEU A 131 -12.25 13.21 18.90
C LEU A 131 -11.26 12.46 19.79
N GLU A 132 -11.25 12.71 21.09
CA GLU A 132 -10.35 12.04 22.03
C GLU A 132 -10.60 10.53 22.04
N LYS A 133 -11.86 10.10 22.14
CA LYS A 133 -12.19 8.68 22.10
C LYS A 133 -11.81 8.01 20.78
N TYR A 134 -11.98 8.71 19.66
CA TYR A 134 -11.62 8.20 18.35
C TYR A 134 -10.10 8.12 18.18
N PHE A 135 -9.35 9.16 18.52
CA PHE A 135 -7.89 9.14 18.32
C PHE A 135 -7.15 8.30 19.36
N SER A 136 -7.74 8.06 20.53
CA SER A 136 -7.21 7.14 21.54
C SER A 136 -7.09 5.69 21.04
N GLN A 137 -7.84 5.30 20.00
CA GLN A 137 -7.71 3.96 19.41
C GLN A 137 -6.40 3.80 18.61
N PHE A 138 -5.76 4.91 18.20
CA PHE A 138 -4.54 4.93 17.40
C PHE A 138 -3.28 5.21 18.23
N GLY A 139 -3.44 5.69 19.47
CA GLY A 139 -2.34 5.98 20.39
C GLY A 139 -2.80 6.78 21.60
N GLU A 140 -1.93 6.94 22.60
CA GLU A 140 -2.25 7.75 23.78
C GLU A 140 -2.26 9.24 23.41
N LEU A 141 -3.39 9.91 23.64
CA LEU A 141 -3.53 11.33 23.34
C LEU A 141 -2.87 12.17 24.43
N THR A 142 -1.77 12.81 24.07
CA THR A 142 -1.02 13.67 25.00
C THR A 142 -1.65 15.05 25.15
N ASP A 143 -2.16 15.64 24.06
CA ASP A 143 -2.76 16.97 24.08
C ASP A 143 -3.79 17.11 22.96
N CYS A 144 -4.94 17.70 23.26
CA CYS A 144 -5.90 18.07 22.22
C CYS A 144 -6.44 19.49 22.44
N TYR A 145 -6.42 20.26 21.36
CA TYR A 145 -6.76 21.68 21.34
C TYR A 145 -7.72 21.95 20.20
N MET A 146 -8.92 22.44 20.55
CA MET A 146 -9.97 22.85 19.63
C MET A 146 -10.26 24.33 19.94
N PRO A 147 -9.85 25.28 19.08
CA PRO A 147 -10.05 26.71 19.31
C PRO A 147 -11.53 27.11 19.23
#